data_AF-A0A536SAL8-F1
#
_entry.id   AF-A0A536SAL8-F1
#
_cell.length_a   1.000
_cell.length_b   1.000
_cell.length_c   1.000
_cell.angle_alpha   90.00
_cell.angle_beta   90.00
_cell.angle_gamma   90.00
#
_symmetry.space_group_name_H-M   'P 1'
#
loop_
_entity.id
_entity.type
_entity.pdbx_description
1 polymer ?
#
loop_
_entity_poly.entity_id
_entity_poly.type
_entity_poly.pdbx_seq_one_letter_code
_entity_poly.pdbx_strand_id
1 'polypeptide(L)'
;PGESAPIAFNTNDPLEAFTDDLGAIAFSRTPAAPGTGVATPRQQVNTLSSFIDASNGYGVDSARLAWLRLGPVDSSGAPLMLTDDGYLPRVTARGDPTTAPAMDLMGALVGMPSRAVVAGDVRANENIALTALHTLFAREHNRIVAALPSYLTAEERFQIARRVVGAEIQYITYTQFLPALGIQLEPYRGYQPSVNPALSNEFAVVGYRAHSMIHGEFDTTVPAGTYTDEELSAFAAQQIIVERTAADVTLTIPLNAAFGNPDLLQQVGLGPVLQSLAERQYKNDEQVDNTLRSILFQVPKPGIPDPTVCGAPVVNPDCFTGVSDLPAIDIARGRDHGIPSYNDLRRAYGLAPKTSFIDVTGEATQRFPPRLNGNDPAILDFVELRDADGTLLVPGSAEAEDEAVTGIRSSTLAARLKAAYGSVDRLDAFVGMVSEQHLKGTEFGELQLAIWTKQFAALRDGDRFYYLNDPALHAIELAFRIDYRHSLAEIAKLDAGVTLQTNVFEAGAD
;
A
#
# COMPACT_ATOMS: atom_id res chain seq x y z
N PRO A 1 23.15 6.28 -9.97
CA PRO A 1 22.01 5.78 -10.79
C PRO A 1 21.72 4.33 -10.40
N GLY A 2 20.50 3.83 -10.63
CA GLY A 2 20.22 2.42 -10.48
C GLY A 2 20.98 1.60 -11.52
N GLU A 3 21.41 0.38 -11.15
CA GLU A 3 22.06 -0.55 -12.07
C GLU A 3 21.02 -1.52 -12.61
N SER A 4 20.89 -1.65 -13.94
CA SER A 4 19.97 -2.63 -14.53
C SER A 4 20.36 -4.05 -14.12
N ALA A 5 19.39 -4.80 -13.60
CA ALA A 5 19.56 -6.17 -13.13
C ALA A 5 18.24 -6.96 -13.31
N PRO A 6 17.77 -7.14 -14.56
CA PRO A 6 16.47 -7.76 -14.83
C PRO A 6 16.36 -9.15 -14.21
N ILE A 7 15.16 -9.51 -13.76
CA ILE A 7 14.86 -10.81 -13.17
C ILE A 7 14.52 -11.77 -14.32
N ALA A 8 15.22 -12.91 -14.37
CA ALA A 8 15.00 -13.91 -15.40
C ALA A 8 13.58 -14.49 -15.30
N PHE A 9 12.87 -14.48 -16.43
CA PHE A 9 11.56 -15.10 -16.56
C PHE A 9 11.70 -16.48 -17.23
N ASN A 10 11.06 -17.50 -16.67
CA ASN A 10 11.07 -18.85 -17.24
C ASN A 10 9.80 -19.06 -18.07
N THR A 11 9.89 -18.88 -19.39
CA THR A 11 8.77 -19.09 -20.32
C THR A 11 8.28 -20.54 -20.42
N ASN A 12 9.01 -21.49 -19.84
CA ASN A 12 8.63 -22.90 -19.77
C ASN A 12 8.24 -23.32 -18.35
N ASP A 13 7.99 -22.38 -17.44
CA ASP A 13 7.50 -22.71 -16.10
C ASP A 13 6.07 -23.27 -16.21
N PRO A 14 5.84 -24.56 -15.87
CA PRO A 14 4.51 -25.14 -15.97
C PRO A 14 3.51 -24.50 -14.98
N LEU A 15 3.99 -23.82 -13.93
CA LEU A 15 3.14 -23.14 -12.95
C LEU A 15 2.74 -21.73 -13.39
N GLU A 16 3.31 -21.22 -14.48
CA GLU A 16 3.03 -19.87 -14.97
C GLU A 16 2.12 -19.91 -16.19
N ALA A 17 1.03 -19.14 -16.13
CA ALA A 17 0.05 -19.02 -17.21
C ALA A 17 0.26 -17.74 -18.05
N PHE A 18 1.00 -16.77 -17.52
CA PHE A 18 1.31 -15.53 -18.22
C PHE A 18 2.53 -15.68 -19.12
N THR A 19 2.49 -15.03 -20.27
CA THR A 19 3.63 -14.97 -21.20
C THR A 19 4.34 -13.63 -21.07
N ASP A 20 5.66 -13.66 -21.00
CA ASP A 20 6.49 -12.45 -21.01
C ASP A 20 7.14 -12.24 -22.38
N ASP A 21 6.53 -11.43 -23.25
CA ASP A 21 7.09 -11.14 -24.58
C ASP A 21 8.35 -10.25 -24.49
N LEU A 22 8.63 -9.65 -23.32
CA LEU A 22 9.82 -8.84 -23.05
C LEU A 22 11.04 -9.68 -22.66
N GLY A 23 10.83 -10.96 -22.29
CA GLY A 23 11.85 -11.95 -21.98
C GLY A 23 12.53 -11.84 -20.61
N ALA A 24 12.17 -10.83 -19.81
CA ALA A 24 12.58 -10.69 -18.42
C ALA A 24 11.71 -9.64 -17.70
N ILE A 25 11.54 -9.82 -16.39
CA ILE A 25 10.89 -8.83 -15.53
C ILE A 25 11.87 -7.68 -15.29
N ALA A 26 11.43 -6.46 -15.57
CA ALA A 26 12.25 -5.26 -15.43
C ALA A 26 12.63 -5.01 -13.96
N PHE A 27 13.93 -4.91 -13.68
CA PHE A 27 14.42 -4.61 -12.35
C PHE A 27 15.72 -3.79 -12.41
N SER A 28 15.84 -2.81 -11.52
CA SER A 28 17.06 -2.03 -11.33
C SER A 28 17.43 -1.99 -9.85
N ARG A 29 18.72 -2.21 -9.57
CA ARG A 29 19.29 -2.11 -8.22
C ARG A 29 19.14 -0.70 -7.66
N THR A 30 18.88 -0.60 -6.37
CA THR A 30 18.78 0.69 -5.67
C THR A 30 20.15 1.35 -5.65
N PRO A 31 20.29 2.65 -5.96
CA PRO A 31 21.57 3.35 -5.88
C PRO A 31 22.27 3.14 -4.52
N ALA A 32 23.58 2.89 -4.55
CA ALA A 32 24.37 2.79 -3.33
C ALA A 32 24.48 4.15 -2.63
N ALA A 33 24.47 4.14 -1.29
CA ALA A 33 24.81 5.30 -0.48
C ALA A 33 26.28 5.70 -0.73
N PRO A 34 26.59 7.01 -0.83
CA PRO A 34 27.95 7.49 -1.04
C PRO A 34 28.94 6.90 -0.02
N GLY A 35 30.08 6.41 -0.50
CA GLY A 35 31.14 5.84 0.36
C GLY A 35 30.93 4.37 0.77
N THR A 36 29.88 3.71 0.28
CA THR A 36 29.62 2.27 0.53
C THR A 36 29.79 1.43 -0.74
N GLY A 37 29.89 0.10 -0.60
CA GLY A 37 29.91 -0.84 -1.73
C GLY A 37 31.27 -1.06 -2.40
N VAL A 38 32.37 -0.51 -1.85
CA VAL A 38 33.74 -0.74 -2.32
C VAL A 38 34.58 -1.45 -1.24
N ALA A 39 34.83 -0.78 -0.12
CA ALA A 39 35.57 -1.34 1.02
C ALA A 39 34.64 -1.78 2.18
N THR A 40 33.39 -1.37 2.14
CA THR A 40 32.33 -1.70 3.10
C THR A 40 31.11 -2.25 2.34
N PRO A 41 30.24 -3.04 2.99
CA PRO A 41 29.00 -3.49 2.37
C PRO A 41 28.19 -2.31 1.83
N ARG A 42 27.59 -2.48 0.64
CA ARG A 42 26.69 -1.49 0.03
C ARG A 42 25.55 -1.18 1.00
N GLN A 43 25.27 0.10 1.21
CA GLN A 43 24.07 0.58 1.91
C GLN A 43 23.18 1.32 0.93
N GLN A 44 21.90 1.45 1.25
CA GLN A 44 20.92 2.21 0.47
C GLN A 44 20.48 3.45 1.23
N VAL A 45 19.92 4.42 0.51
CA VAL A 45 19.52 5.71 1.08
C VAL A 45 18.01 5.73 1.23
N ASN A 46 17.53 6.04 2.43
CA ASN A 46 16.15 6.51 2.59
C ASN A 46 16.07 7.94 2.05
N THR A 47 15.27 8.16 1.03
CA THR A 47 15.07 9.47 0.40
C THR A 47 13.97 10.28 1.08
N LEU A 48 13.34 9.75 2.13
CA LEU A 48 12.29 10.40 2.92
C LEU A 48 12.73 10.59 4.38
N SER A 49 11.90 11.30 5.13
CA SER A 49 11.99 11.36 6.58
C SER A 49 11.70 9.97 7.15
N SER A 50 12.44 9.54 8.18
CA SER A 50 12.05 8.32 8.89
C SER A 50 10.87 8.56 9.82
N PHE A 51 10.67 9.80 10.26
CA PHE A 51 9.61 10.15 11.20
C PHE A 51 8.23 10.03 10.57
N ILE A 52 7.22 9.74 11.40
CA ILE A 52 5.81 9.82 11.02
C ILE A 52 5.40 11.29 11.16
N ASP A 53 5.73 12.12 10.17
CA ASP A 53 5.67 13.59 10.24
C ASP A 53 4.83 14.22 9.11
N ALA A 54 3.99 13.39 8.48
CA ALA A 54 3.20 13.73 7.30
C ALA A 54 4.04 14.17 6.09
N SER A 55 5.34 13.83 6.02
CA SER A 55 6.20 14.14 4.86
C SER A 55 5.70 13.55 3.54
N ASN A 56 4.83 12.54 3.57
CA ASN A 56 4.12 12.07 2.38
C ASN A 56 3.19 13.14 1.77
N GLY A 57 2.61 14.02 2.59
CA GLY A 57 1.81 15.16 2.12
C GLY A 57 2.65 16.42 1.88
N TYR A 58 3.57 16.74 2.81
CA TYR A 58 4.31 18.00 2.81
C TYR A 58 5.66 17.95 2.07
N GLY A 59 6.16 16.76 1.76
CA GLY A 59 7.47 16.54 1.17
C GLY A 59 8.61 16.71 2.18
N VAL A 60 9.80 16.30 1.75
CA VAL A 60 11.07 16.46 2.49
C VAL A 60 12.00 17.52 1.88
N ASP A 61 11.60 18.07 0.74
CA ASP A 61 12.33 19.09 0.00
C ASP A 61 11.57 20.42 0.04
N SER A 62 12.28 21.53 0.30
CA SER A 62 11.66 22.84 0.45
C SER A 62 11.11 23.40 -0.85
N ALA A 63 11.71 23.08 -2.01
CA ALA A 63 11.22 23.51 -3.31
C ALA A 63 9.93 22.77 -3.67
N ARG A 64 9.85 21.45 -3.40
CA ARG A 64 8.60 20.67 -3.52
C ARG A 64 7.51 21.27 -2.64
N LEU A 65 7.79 21.53 -1.36
CA LEU A 65 6.79 22.10 -0.46
C LEU A 65 6.31 23.49 -0.90
N ALA A 66 7.22 24.34 -1.38
CA ALA A 66 6.88 25.65 -1.90
C ALA A 66 5.95 25.57 -3.12
N TRP A 67 6.17 24.59 -4.01
CA TRP A 67 5.31 24.37 -5.19
C TRP A 67 3.91 23.86 -4.80
N LEU A 68 3.84 22.95 -3.83
CA LEU A 68 2.58 22.37 -3.34
C LEU A 68 1.63 23.42 -2.74
N ARG A 69 2.18 24.44 -2.08
CA ARG A 69 1.38 25.54 -1.51
C ARG A 69 0.76 26.39 -2.62
N LEU A 70 -0.56 26.62 -2.56
CA LEU A 70 -1.34 27.35 -3.57
C LEU A 70 -0.99 28.87 -3.62
N GLY A 71 0.04 29.24 -4.34
CA GLY A 71 0.40 30.62 -4.66
C GLY A 71 1.28 30.70 -5.91
N PRO A 72 1.76 31.90 -6.31
CA PRO A 72 2.87 32.01 -7.26
C PRO A 72 4.01 31.03 -6.91
N VAL A 73 4.62 30.41 -7.92
CA VAL A 73 5.71 29.43 -7.76
C VAL A 73 6.92 30.11 -7.13
N ASP A 74 7.08 29.99 -5.80
CA ASP A 74 8.10 30.64 -4.92
C ASP A 74 7.50 31.46 -3.76
N SER A 75 6.19 31.69 -3.73
CA SER A 75 5.55 32.44 -2.66
C SER A 75 5.32 31.55 -1.43
N SER A 76 6.16 31.71 -0.41
CA SER A 76 6.00 31.11 0.93
C SER A 76 4.75 31.58 1.69
N GLY A 77 3.84 32.30 1.04
CA GLY A 77 2.70 32.98 1.65
C GLY A 77 1.36 32.26 1.53
N ALA A 78 1.27 31.15 0.80
CA ALA A 78 0.02 30.40 0.66
C ALA A 78 -0.13 29.35 1.76
N PRO A 79 -1.26 29.30 2.50
CA PRO A 79 -1.45 28.30 3.52
C PRO A 79 -2.18 27.06 3.01
N LEU A 80 -2.68 27.03 1.77
CA LEU A 80 -3.51 25.94 1.24
C LEU A 80 -2.72 25.00 0.32
N MET A 81 -3.12 23.73 0.21
CA MET A 81 -2.46 22.72 -0.63
C MET A 81 -3.30 22.17 -1.79
N LEU A 82 -4.63 22.32 -1.76
CA LEU A 82 -5.56 21.79 -2.76
C LEU A 82 -6.04 22.86 -3.74
N THR A 83 -6.33 22.49 -4.99
CA THR A 83 -7.01 23.34 -5.98
C THR A 83 -8.48 23.62 -5.61
N ASP A 84 -9.12 24.55 -6.32
CA ASP A 84 -10.49 25.01 -6.04
C ASP A 84 -11.55 23.89 -6.08
N ASP A 85 -11.27 22.80 -6.79
CA ASP A 85 -12.09 21.58 -6.84
C ASP A 85 -11.90 20.65 -5.62
N GLY A 86 -11.03 21.02 -4.68
CA GLY A 86 -10.76 20.25 -3.46
C GLY A 86 -9.91 18.99 -3.68
N TYR A 87 -9.14 18.93 -4.77
CA TYR A 87 -8.21 17.83 -5.07
C TYR A 87 -6.74 18.30 -5.12
N LEU A 88 -5.82 17.35 -5.16
CA LEU A 88 -4.39 17.63 -5.27
C LEU A 88 -4.09 18.31 -6.62
N PRO A 89 -3.14 19.26 -6.65
CA PRO A 89 -2.77 19.98 -7.87
C PRO A 89 -2.17 19.03 -8.90
N ARG A 90 -2.64 19.13 -10.14
CA ARG A 90 -1.98 18.49 -11.30
C ARG A 90 -0.65 19.15 -11.60
N VAL A 91 0.25 18.47 -12.31
CA VAL A 91 1.51 19.07 -12.78
C VAL A 91 1.30 20.38 -13.57
N THR A 92 0.14 20.55 -14.21
CA THR A 92 -0.23 21.76 -14.97
C THR A 92 -0.80 22.89 -14.10
N ALA A 93 -1.04 22.69 -12.81
CA ALA A 93 -1.77 23.62 -11.93
C ALA A 93 -1.10 24.99 -11.72
N ARG A 94 0.16 25.15 -12.16
CA ARG A 94 0.93 26.41 -12.08
C ARG A 94 1.22 27.04 -13.44
N GLY A 95 0.56 26.57 -14.51
CA GLY A 95 0.70 27.11 -15.86
C GLY A 95 1.94 26.64 -16.62
N ASP A 96 3.05 26.33 -15.92
CA ASP A 96 4.25 25.73 -16.49
C ASP A 96 4.52 24.34 -15.87
N PRO A 97 4.21 23.24 -16.59
CA PRO A 97 4.44 21.88 -16.11
C PRO A 97 5.91 21.55 -15.84
N THR A 98 6.86 22.28 -16.41
CA THR A 98 8.30 22.03 -16.19
C THR A 98 8.77 22.44 -14.80
N THR A 99 7.97 23.26 -14.10
CA THR A 99 8.21 23.67 -12.71
C THR A 99 7.71 22.65 -11.69
N ALA A 100 6.86 21.71 -12.12
CA ALA A 100 6.27 20.72 -11.22
C ALA A 100 7.33 19.75 -10.68
N PRO A 101 7.32 19.45 -9.37
CA PRO A 101 8.14 18.39 -8.81
C PRO A 101 7.90 17.07 -9.55
N ALA A 102 8.97 16.33 -9.82
CA ALA A 102 8.88 15.03 -10.49
C ALA A 102 8.00 14.06 -9.69
N MET A 103 7.16 13.31 -10.38
CA MET A 103 6.33 12.24 -9.83
C MET A 103 6.69 10.94 -10.53
N ASP A 104 6.57 9.82 -9.84
CA ASP A 104 6.69 8.52 -10.48
C ASP A 104 5.48 8.35 -11.42
N LEU A 105 5.73 7.78 -12.60
CA LEU A 105 4.71 7.56 -13.63
C LEU A 105 4.61 6.07 -13.89
N MET A 106 3.38 5.56 -13.80
CA MET A 106 3.04 4.15 -13.99
C MET A 106 1.66 4.06 -14.64
N GLY A 107 1.29 2.89 -15.18
CA GLY A 107 0.00 2.68 -15.84
C GLY A 107 -0.25 3.72 -16.94
N ALA A 108 -1.47 4.28 -16.95
CA ALA A 108 -1.88 5.27 -17.94
C ALA A 108 -1.05 6.58 -17.90
N LEU A 109 -0.46 6.94 -16.76
CA LEU A 109 0.36 8.15 -16.63
C LEU A 109 1.66 8.11 -17.44
N VAL A 110 2.17 6.93 -17.79
CA VAL A 110 3.34 6.83 -18.68
C VAL A 110 3.05 7.50 -20.02
N GLY A 111 1.83 7.34 -20.55
CA GLY A 111 1.38 7.99 -21.78
C GLY A 111 0.76 9.38 -21.58
N MET A 112 0.38 9.73 -20.35
CA MET A 112 -0.32 10.98 -20.03
C MET A 112 0.28 11.70 -18.80
N PRO A 113 1.58 12.04 -18.81
CA PRO A 113 2.28 12.59 -17.64
C PRO A 113 1.67 13.89 -17.11
N SER A 114 1.02 14.68 -17.98
CA SER A 114 0.35 15.94 -17.61
C SER A 114 -0.86 15.76 -16.69
N ARG A 115 -1.40 14.53 -16.56
CA ARG A 115 -2.53 14.21 -15.69
C ARG A 115 -2.10 13.88 -14.26
N ALA A 116 -0.82 13.65 -13.99
CA ALA A 116 -0.34 13.30 -12.67
C ALA A 116 -0.68 14.40 -11.65
N VAL A 117 -1.16 14.00 -10.47
CA VAL A 117 -1.24 14.89 -9.31
C VAL A 117 0.14 15.01 -8.66
N VAL A 118 0.38 16.10 -7.95
CA VAL A 118 1.62 16.34 -7.23
C VAL A 118 1.34 16.33 -5.73
N ALA A 119 2.17 15.60 -4.99
CA ALA A 119 2.11 15.48 -3.54
C ALA A 119 3.52 15.55 -2.92
N GLY A 120 3.61 15.42 -1.59
CA GLY A 120 4.88 15.34 -0.88
C GLY A 120 5.74 14.13 -1.27
N ASP A 121 5.10 12.96 -1.40
CA ASP A 121 5.70 11.73 -1.90
C ASP A 121 5.50 11.59 -3.42
N VAL A 122 6.53 11.09 -4.12
CA VAL A 122 6.51 10.94 -5.59
C VAL A 122 5.58 9.84 -6.09
N ARG A 123 5.16 8.91 -5.23
CA ARG A 123 4.33 7.75 -5.58
C ARG A 123 2.84 7.97 -5.35
N ALA A 124 2.41 9.19 -5.01
CA ALA A 124 1.00 9.48 -4.70
C ALA A 124 0.00 9.13 -5.81
N ASN A 125 0.47 8.88 -7.04
CA ASN A 125 -0.33 8.48 -8.19
C ASN A 125 -0.37 6.96 -8.42
N GLU A 126 0.26 6.15 -7.57
CA GLU A 126 0.42 4.71 -7.82
C GLU A 126 -0.93 4.02 -8.02
N ASN A 127 -1.89 4.27 -7.13
CA ASN A 127 -3.29 3.86 -7.27
C ASN A 127 -4.24 4.91 -6.67
N ILE A 128 -5.54 4.83 -7.00
CA ILE A 128 -6.55 5.81 -6.56
C ILE A 128 -6.78 5.84 -5.04
N ALA A 129 -6.59 4.72 -4.33
CA ALA A 129 -6.74 4.65 -2.88
C ALA A 129 -5.62 5.42 -2.18
N LEU A 130 -4.38 5.29 -2.66
CA LEU A 130 -3.27 6.09 -2.17
C LEU A 130 -3.51 7.57 -2.47
N THR A 131 -3.91 7.91 -3.70
CA THR A 131 -4.26 9.29 -4.07
C THR A 131 -5.39 9.85 -3.18
N ALA A 132 -6.38 9.02 -2.83
CA ALA A 132 -7.48 9.38 -1.94
C ALA A 132 -6.99 9.75 -0.54
N LEU A 133 -6.12 8.94 0.07
CA LEU A 133 -5.54 9.25 1.38
C LEU A 133 -4.68 10.52 1.37
N HIS A 134 -3.87 10.74 0.32
CA HIS A 134 -3.14 12.01 0.16
C HIS A 134 -4.10 13.21 0.05
N THR A 135 -5.19 13.05 -0.70
CA THR A 135 -6.21 14.09 -0.86
C THR A 135 -6.95 14.36 0.46
N LEU A 136 -7.30 13.32 1.21
CA LEU A 136 -7.99 13.42 2.50
C LEU A 136 -7.21 14.27 3.50
N PHE A 137 -5.94 13.95 3.74
CA PHE A 137 -5.12 14.72 4.69
C PHE A 137 -4.77 16.14 4.18
N ALA A 138 -4.78 16.37 2.87
CA ALA A 138 -4.66 17.72 2.32
C ALA A 138 -5.97 18.53 2.50
N ARG A 139 -7.13 17.88 2.51
CA ARG A 139 -8.41 18.52 2.87
C ARG A 139 -8.44 18.87 4.35
N GLU A 140 -8.02 17.95 5.21
CA GLU A 140 -7.90 18.19 6.66
C GLU A 140 -6.98 19.39 6.94
N HIS A 141 -5.82 19.45 6.27
CA HIS A 141 -4.94 20.62 6.35
C HIS A 141 -5.67 21.93 5.99
N ASN A 142 -6.33 21.97 4.84
CA ASN A 142 -7.06 23.16 4.39
C ASN A 142 -8.21 23.53 5.34
N ARG A 143 -8.91 22.53 5.90
CA ARG A 143 -9.99 22.71 6.89
C ARG A 143 -9.45 23.34 8.17
N ILE A 144 -8.32 22.85 8.69
CA ILE A 144 -7.64 23.44 9.86
C ILE A 144 -7.21 24.88 9.56
N VAL A 145 -6.59 25.13 8.40
CA VAL A 145 -6.18 26.49 7.99
C VAL A 145 -7.38 27.44 7.94
N ALA A 146 -8.52 26.99 7.45
CA ALA A 146 -9.76 27.77 7.38
C ALA A 146 -10.36 28.06 8.75
N ALA A 147 -10.19 27.16 9.72
CA ALA A 147 -10.65 27.35 11.10
C ALA A 147 -9.77 28.32 11.91
N LEU A 148 -8.52 28.56 11.48
CA LEU A 148 -7.59 29.42 12.20
C LEU A 148 -7.88 30.93 12.02
N PRO A 149 -7.69 31.76 13.06
CA PRO A 149 -7.97 33.19 12.99
C PRO A 149 -7.15 33.94 11.93
N SER A 150 -7.76 34.96 11.32
CA SER A 150 -7.12 35.78 10.27
C SER A 150 -6.01 36.71 10.76
N TYR A 151 -5.85 36.89 12.08
CA TYR A 151 -4.72 37.66 12.63
C TYR A 151 -3.40 36.89 12.55
N LEU A 152 -3.45 35.57 12.39
CA LEU A 152 -2.27 34.75 12.14
C LEU A 152 -1.83 34.94 10.69
N THR A 153 -0.52 35.03 10.51
CA THR A 153 0.09 35.01 9.18
C THR A 153 -0.22 33.70 8.47
N ALA A 154 -0.13 33.69 7.14
CA ALA A 154 -0.31 32.46 6.38
C ALA A 154 0.70 31.37 6.73
N GLU A 155 1.94 31.74 7.07
CA GLU A 155 2.96 30.80 7.51
C GLU A 155 2.62 30.19 8.88
N GLU A 156 2.16 31.00 9.84
CA GLU A 156 1.71 30.48 11.14
C GLU A 156 0.55 29.49 10.97
N ARG A 157 -0.45 29.85 10.15
CA ARG A 157 -1.59 28.94 9.88
C ARG A 157 -1.14 27.63 9.23
N PHE A 158 -0.25 27.72 8.24
CA PHE A 158 0.31 26.55 7.57
C PHE A 158 1.06 25.63 8.54
N GLN A 159 1.94 26.19 9.38
CA GLN A 159 2.73 25.39 10.33
C GLN A 159 1.87 24.78 11.44
N ILE A 160 0.84 25.50 11.91
CA ILE A 160 -0.14 24.94 12.86
C ILE A 160 -0.87 23.76 12.22
N ALA A 161 -1.43 23.93 11.02
CA ALA A 161 -2.14 22.85 10.33
C ALA A 161 -1.23 21.65 10.02
N ARG A 162 0.00 21.89 9.53
CA ARG A 162 1.01 20.85 9.31
C ARG A 162 1.29 20.06 10.58
N ARG A 163 1.44 20.75 11.72
CA ARG A 163 1.74 20.12 13.01
C ARG A 163 0.59 19.28 13.54
N VAL A 164 -0.65 19.76 13.39
CA VAL A 164 -1.85 19.01 13.77
C VAL A 164 -2.03 17.77 12.89
N VAL A 165 -1.94 17.90 11.56
CA VAL A 165 -2.04 16.75 10.64
C VAL A 165 -0.95 15.71 10.90
N GLY A 166 0.29 16.14 11.18
CA GLY A 166 1.35 15.23 11.59
C GLY A 166 0.99 14.45 12.86
N ALA A 167 0.41 15.14 13.86
CA ALA A 167 -0.03 14.52 15.10
C ALA A 167 -1.26 13.60 14.91
N GLU A 168 -2.19 13.93 14.01
CA GLU A 168 -3.32 13.07 13.65
C GLU A 168 -2.84 11.76 13.03
N ILE A 169 -1.94 11.82 12.05
CA ILE A 169 -1.37 10.60 11.43
C ILE A 169 -0.64 9.75 12.46
N GLN A 170 0.14 10.36 13.36
CA GLN A 170 0.76 9.63 14.46
C GLN A 170 -0.30 9.02 15.41
N TYR A 171 -1.30 9.80 15.81
CA TYR A 171 -2.36 9.35 16.72
C TYR A 171 -3.11 8.14 16.13
N ILE A 172 -3.57 8.24 14.88
CA ILE A 172 -4.24 7.15 14.15
C ILE A 172 -3.32 5.93 14.05
N THR A 173 -2.03 6.14 13.71
CA THR A 173 -1.07 5.04 13.58
C THR A 173 -0.94 4.26 14.89
N TYR A 174 -0.71 4.95 16.01
CA TYR A 174 -0.40 4.30 17.29
C TYR A 174 -1.64 3.86 18.08
N THR A 175 -2.82 4.38 17.78
CA THR A 175 -4.05 4.08 18.55
C THR A 175 -5.08 3.26 17.78
N GLN A 176 -5.02 3.22 16.44
CA GLN A 176 -5.96 2.46 15.60
C GLN A 176 -5.22 1.43 14.73
N PHE A 177 -4.30 1.88 13.88
CA PHE A 177 -3.66 1.01 12.88
C PHE A 177 -2.77 -0.09 13.49
N LEU A 178 -1.80 0.26 14.34
CA LEU A 178 -0.91 -0.72 14.95
C LEU A 178 -1.67 -1.73 15.84
N PRO A 179 -2.62 -1.31 16.71
CA PRO A 179 -3.43 -2.25 17.48
C PRO A 179 -4.27 -3.20 16.62
N ALA A 180 -4.86 -2.72 15.51
CA ALA A 180 -5.65 -3.56 14.60
C ALA A 180 -4.82 -4.68 13.97
N LEU A 181 -3.52 -4.46 13.75
CA LEU A 181 -2.57 -5.48 13.28
C LEU A 181 -2.02 -6.38 14.41
N GLY A 182 -2.47 -6.17 15.65
CA GLY A 182 -2.02 -6.90 16.84
C GLY A 182 -0.69 -6.42 17.41
N ILE A 183 -0.18 -5.26 16.99
CA ILE A 183 1.05 -4.68 17.54
C ILE A 183 0.72 -3.92 18.82
N GLN A 184 1.20 -4.44 19.95
CA GLN A 184 1.08 -3.80 21.26
C GLN A 184 2.45 -3.32 21.71
N LEU A 185 2.64 -2.00 21.73
CA LEU A 185 3.86 -1.38 22.22
C LEU A 185 3.77 -1.13 23.72
N GLU A 186 4.93 -1.19 24.40
CA GLU A 186 5.05 -0.75 25.80
C GLU A 186 4.56 0.70 25.96
N PRO A 187 3.94 1.06 27.10
CA PRO A 187 3.47 2.42 27.34
C PRO A 187 4.57 3.45 27.12
N TYR A 188 4.23 4.57 26.48
CA TYR A 188 5.17 5.64 26.20
C TYR A 188 5.73 6.25 27.50
N ARG A 189 7.06 6.39 27.58
CA ARG A 189 7.76 6.93 28.76
C ARG A 189 8.45 8.27 28.53
N GLY A 190 8.13 8.95 27.42
CA GLY A 190 8.78 10.19 27.00
C GLY A 190 9.87 9.98 25.96
N TYR A 191 10.28 11.08 25.33
CA TYR A 191 11.29 11.08 24.28
C TYR A 191 12.66 10.65 24.81
N GLN A 192 13.31 9.75 24.06
CA GLN A 192 14.61 9.17 24.39
C GLN A 192 15.63 9.55 23.32
N PRO A 193 16.49 10.57 23.56
CA PRO A 193 17.43 11.07 22.55
C PRO A 193 18.52 10.09 22.13
N SER A 194 18.69 8.98 22.87
CA SER A 194 19.63 7.91 22.51
C SER A 194 19.03 6.83 21.60
N VAL A 195 17.71 6.84 21.38
CA VAL A 195 17.05 5.92 20.45
C VAL A 195 17.29 6.41 19.03
N ASN A 196 17.71 5.51 18.13
CA ASN A 196 17.88 5.81 16.72
C ASN A 196 16.56 5.55 15.97
N PRO A 197 15.86 6.59 15.46
CA PRO A 197 14.60 6.44 14.75
C PRO A 197 14.78 6.16 13.25
N ALA A 198 16.01 5.98 12.75
CA ALA A 198 16.22 5.66 11.34
C ALA A 198 15.48 4.37 10.96
N LEU A 199 14.92 4.34 9.75
CA LEU A 199 14.33 3.10 9.22
C LEU A 199 15.42 2.06 9.00
N SER A 200 15.23 0.87 9.54
CA SER A 200 16.10 -0.26 9.27
C SER A 200 15.88 -0.78 7.84
N ASN A 201 16.93 -1.36 7.25
CA ASN A 201 16.86 -1.85 5.88
C ASN A 201 15.87 -3.02 5.78
N GLU A 202 15.87 -3.91 6.77
CA GLU A 202 14.93 -5.03 6.84
C GLU A 202 13.47 -4.58 6.97
N PHE A 203 13.17 -3.54 7.76
CA PHE A 203 11.82 -3.02 7.87
C PHE A 203 11.35 -2.44 6.53
N ALA A 204 12.15 -1.56 5.92
CA ALA A 204 11.78 -0.88 4.68
C ALA A 204 11.73 -1.80 3.45
N VAL A 205 12.54 -2.87 3.43
CA VAL A 205 12.71 -3.70 2.24
C VAL A 205 11.95 -5.00 2.28
N VAL A 206 11.71 -5.59 3.44
CA VAL A 206 10.98 -6.87 3.52
C VAL A 206 9.90 -6.88 4.58
N GLY A 207 10.06 -6.13 5.68
CA GLY A 207 9.15 -6.17 6.82
C GLY A 207 7.81 -5.46 6.58
N TYR A 208 7.83 -4.28 5.97
CA TYR A 208 6.64 -3.43 5.77
C TYR A 208 5.96 -3.66 4.40
N ARG A 209 6.25 -4.77 3.71
CA ARG A 209 5.64 -5.11 2.42
C ARG A 209 4.38 -5.94 2.62
N ALA A 210 3.27 -5.28 2.89
CA ALA A 210 1.96 -5.89 3.08
C ALA A 210 1.25 -6.22 1.74
N HIS A 211 1.99 -6.61 0.71
CA HIS A 211 1.45 -6.76 -0.66
C HIS A 211 0.48 -7.93 -0.82
N SER A 212 0.51 -8.91 0.09
CA SER A 212 -0.48 -10.00 0.12
C SER A 212 -1.86 -9.54 0.57
N MET A 213 -1.95 -8.43 1.31
CA MET A 213 -3.20 -7.86 1.80
C MET A 213 -3.95 -7.02 0.75
N ILE A 214 -3.44 -6.91 -0.49
CA ILE A 214 -4.02 -6.06 -1.53
C ILE A 214 -4.93 -6.90 -2.43
N HIS A 215 -6.12 -6.37 -2.71
CA HIS A 215 -7.13 -6.98 -3.57
C HIS A 215 -6.94 -6.59 -5.03
N GLY A 216 -7.46 -7.41 -5.93
CA GLY A 216 -7.47 -7.14 -7.36
C GLY A 216 -8.39 -5.99 -7.77
N GLU A 217 -9.22 -5.46 -6.85
CA GLU A 217 -10.24 -4.45 -7.14
C GLU A 217 -10.63 -3.62 -5.91
N PHE A 218 -11.43 -2.57 -6.15
CA PHE A 218 -12.12 -1.77 -5.15
C PHE A 218 -13.62 -1.80 -5.44
N ASP A 219 -14.42 -2.11 -4.43
CA ASP A 219 -15.88 -2.11 -4.55
C ASP A 219 -16.50 -0.91 -3.83
N THR A 220 -17.38 -0.19 -4.51
CA THR A 220 -18.12 0.90 -3.88
C THR A 220 -19.57 0.91 -4.32
N THR A 221 -20.47 1.07 -3.36
CA THR A 221 -21.91 1.12 -3.58
C THR A 221 -22.45 2.47 -3.14
N VAL A 222 -23.10 3.17 -4.06
CA VAL A 222 -23.70 4.49 -3.85
C VAL A 222 -25.18 4.50 -4.23
N PRO A 223 -26.00 5.44 -3.71
CA PRO A 223 -27.40 5.55 -4.10
C PRO A 223 -27.58 5.75 -5.61
N ALA A 224 -28.67 5.21 -6.15
CA ALA A 224 -29.07 5.41 -7.53
C ALA A 224 -29.25 6.90 -7.83
N GLY A 225 -28.69 7.35 -8.96
CA GLY A 225 -28.70 8.76 -9.37
C GLY A 225 -27.49 9.57 -8.89
N THR A 226 -26.57 8.98 -8.12
CA THR A 226 -25.26 9.59 -7.81
C THR A 226 -24.47 9.89 -9.10
N TYR A 227 -24.49 8.96 -10.06
CA TYR A 227 -23.85 9.10 -11.36
C TYR A 227 -24.88 9.19 -12.49
N THR A 228 -24.59 10.00 -13.49
CA THR A 228 -25.35 10.09 -14.75
C THR A 228 -25.10 8.87 -15.63
N ASP A 229 -26.01 8.57 -16.57
CA ASP A 229 -25.80 7.45 -17.51
C ASP A 229 -24.53 7.65 -18.38
N GLU A 230 -24.11 8.90 -18.63
CA GLU A 230 -22.86 9.23 -19.33
C GLU A 230 -21.63 8.86 -18.48
N GLU A 231 -21.62 9.21 -17.19
CA GLU A 231 -20.54 8.82 -16.27
C GLU A 231 -20.47 7.30 -16.10
N LEU A 232 -21.61 6.63 -15.95
CA LEU A 232 -21.66 5.16 -15.87
C LEU A 232 -21.11 4.51 -17.15
N SER A 233 -21.43 5.07 -18.32
CA SER A 233 -20.87 4.61 -19.59
C SER A 233 -19.36 4.86 -19.68
N ALA A 234 -18.87 5.97 -19.12
CA ALA A 234 -17.44 6.29 -19.07
C ALA A 234 -16.68 5.38 -18.09
N PHE A 235 -17.29 4.93 -17.00
CA PHE A 235 -16.73 3.90 -16.12
C PHE A 235 -16.63 2.56 -16.84
N ALA A 236 -17.70 2.11 -17.49
CA ALA A 236 -17.68 0.87 -18.27
C ALA A 236 -16.61 0.90 -19.38
N ALA A 237 -16.40 2.05 -20.02
CA ALA A 237 -15.33 2.24 -21.01
C ALA A 237 -13.91 2.15 -20.43
N GLN A 238 -13.76 2.33 -19.11
CA GLN A 238 -12.53 2.11 -18.35
C GLN A 238 -12.45 0.71 -17.72
N GLN A 239 -13.29 -0.24 -18.17
CA GLN A 239 -13.32 -1.63 -17.69
C GLN A 239 -13.82 -1.80 -16.26
N ILE A 240 -14.49 -0.79 -15.70
CA ILE A 240 -15.14 -0.86 -14.39
C ILE A 240 -16.48 -1.56 -14.56
N ILE A 241 -16.76 -2.56 -13.72
CA ILE A 241 -18.07 -3.23 -13.73
C ILE A 241 -19.08 -2.30 -13.09
N VAL A 242 -20.21 -2.09 -13.76
CA VAL A 242 -21.28 -1.21 -13.30
C VAL A 242 -22.54 -2.04 -13.10
N GLU A 243 -22.90 -2.26 -11.84
CA GLU A 243 -24.14 -2.94 -11.47
C GLU A 243 -25.19 -1.93 -10.99
N ARG A 244 -26.43 -2.11 -11.43
CA ARG A 244 -27.52 -1.16 -11.15
C ARG A 244 -28.71 -1.89 -10.54
N THR A 245 -29.16 -1.39 -9.40
CA THR A 245 -30.46 -1.75 -8.83
C THR A 245 -31.40 -0.55 -8.86
N ALA A 246 -32.64 -0.71 -8.37
CA ALA A 246 -33.55 0.41 -8.23
C ALA A 246 -33.11 1.41 -7.15
N ALA A 247 -32.30 0.96 -6.19
CA ALA A 247 -31.88 1.74 -5.03
C ALA A 247 -30.44 2.25 -5.17
N ASP A 248 -29.56 1.49 -5.82
CA ASP A 248 -28.12 1.66 -5.74
C ASP A 248 -27.41 1.44 -7.09
N VAL A 249 -26.18 1.94 -7.18
CA VAL A 249 -25.17 1.62 -8.20
C VAL A 249 -23.94 1.10 -7.50
N THR A 250 -23.45 -0.06 -7.93
CA THR A 250 -22.19 -0.64 -7.47
C THR A 250 -21.15 -0.55 -8.58
N LEU A 251 -19.96 -0.07 -8.23
CA LEU A 251 -18.80 -0.03 -9.10
C LEU A 251 -17.76 -1.00 -8.54
N THR A 252 -17.38 -2.00 -9.35
CA THR A 252 -16.20 -2.84 -9.10
C THR A 252 -15.07 -2.32 -9.98
N ILE A 253 -14.11 -1.67 -9.34
CA ILE A 253 -13.01 -0.95 -9.98
C ILE A 253 -11.78 -1.85 -9.94
N PRO A 254 -11.40 -2.51 -11.04
CA PRO A 254 -10.23 -3.37 -11.04
C PRO A 254 -8.97 -2.53 -10.85
N LEU A 255 -8.00 -3.08 -10.12
CA LEU A 255 -6.79 -2.38 -9.68
C LEU A 255 -5.94 -1.91 -10.88
N ASN A 256 -6.00 -2.62 -12.01
CA ASN A 256 -5.36 -2.21 -13.26
C ASN A 256 -5.91 -0.89 -13.83
N ALA A 257 -7.21 -0.60 -13.66
CA ALA A 257 -7.84 0.66 -14.06
C ALA A 257 -7.54 1.78 -13.06
N ALA A 258 -7.27 1.42 -11.80
CA ALA A 258 -6.90 2.35 -10.73
C ALA A 258 -5.43 2.79 -10.76
N PHE A 259 -4.53 1.97 -11.33
CA PHE A 259 -3.10 2.29 -11.38
C PHE A 259 -2.78 3.51 -12.25
N GLY A 260 -2.10 4.51 -11.67
CA GLY A 260 -1.74 5.71 -12.43
C GLY A 260 -2.97 6.41 -13.01
N ASN A 261 -4.08 6.48 -12.28
CA ASN A 261 -5.32 7.08 -12.78
C ASN A 261 -5.96 8.06 -11.77
N PRO A 262 -5.29 9.18 -11.43
CA PRO A 262 -5.84 10.14 -10.46
C PRO A 262 -7.15 10.79 -10.92
N ASP A 263 -7.49 10.74 -12.21
CA ASP A 263 -8.75 11.27 -12.74
C ASP A 263 -9.92 10.39 -12.33
N LEU A 264 -9.71 9.08 -12.24
CA LEU A 264 -10.72 8.15 -11.80
C LEU A 264 -11.16 8.44 -10.35
N LEU A 265 -10.22 8.83 -9.47
CA LEU A 265 -10.58 9.31 -8.13
C LEU A 265 -11.54 10.51 -8.18
N GLN A 266 -11.31 11.47 -9.08
CA GLN A 266 -12.20 12.63 -9.22
C GLN A 266 -13.58 12.24 -9.79
N GLN A 267 -13.62 11.29 -10.72
CA GLN A 267 -14.85 10.81 -11.35
C GLN A 267 -15.71 9.99 -10.37
N VAL A 268 -15.09 9.06 -9.63
CA VAL A 268 -15.77 8.23 -8.63
C VAL A 268 -16.12 9.06 -7.39
N GLY A 269 -15.23 9.96 -6.99
CA GLY A 269 -15.36 10.80 -5.81
C GLY A 269 -14.61 10.24 -4.60
N LEU A 270 -14.14 11.15 -3.73
CA LEU A 270 -13.34 10.79 -2.56
C LEU A 270 -14.11 9.90 -1.56
N GLY A 271 -15.38 10.22 -1.28
CA GLY A 271 -16.20 9.47 -0.32
C GLY A 271 -16.40 8.00 -0.73
N PRO A 272 -16.89 7.71 -1.95
CA PRO A 272 -17.06 6.35 -2.43
C PRO A 272 -15.76 5.53 -2.44
N VAL A 273 -14.62 6.12 -2.82
CA VAL A 273 -13.30 5.44 -2.72
C VAL A 273 -12.92 5.17 -1.27
N LEU A 274 -13.14 6.10 -0.33
CA LEU A 274 -12.84 5.82 1.09
C LEU A 274 -13.76 4.75 1.68
N GLN A 275 -15.00 4.64 1.20
CA GLN A 275 -15.92 3.57 1.58
C GLN A 275 -15.39 2.21 1.15
N SER A 276 -14.88 2.08 -0.07
CA SER A 276 -14.31 0.81 -0.56
C SER A 276 -13.12 0.35 0.26
N LEU A 277 -12.32 1.27 0.81
CA LEU A 277 -11.16 0.93 1.65
C LEU A 277 -11.52 0.47 3.05
N ALA A 278 -12.76 0.73 3.48
CA ALA A 278 -13.25 0.32 4.79
C ALA A 278 -13.87 -1.09 4.76
N GLU A 279 -13.81 -1.78 3.62
CA GLU A 279 -14.34 -3.13 3.44
C GLU A 279 -13.37 -4.22 3.91
N ARG A 280 -13.91 -5.44 4.07
CA ARG A 280 -13.17 -6.58 4.61
C ARG A 280 -12.06 -7.00 3.65
N GLN A 281 -10.93 -7.43 4.21
CA GLN A 281 -9.80 -7.91 3.43
C GLN A 281 -9.75 -9.46 3.42
N TYR A 282 -9.19 -10.05 2.34
CA TYR A 282 -8.83 -11.46 2.28
C TYR A 282 -7.87 -11.83 3.41
N LYS A 283 -7.97 -13.08 3.88
CA LYS A 283 -7.01 -13.67 4.80
C LYS A 283 -6.02 -14.54 4.03
N ASN A 284 -5.26 -13.90 3.15
CA ASN A 284 -4.30 -14.51 2.25
C ASN A 284 -2.88 -14.04 2.58
N ASP A 285 -2.06 -14.93 3.13
CA ASP A 285 -0.70 -14.56 3.55
C ASP A 285 0.29 -14.83 2.40
N GLU A 286 0.17 -15.97 1.72
CA GLU A 286 1.09 -16.38 0.66
C GLU A 286 0.60 -16.13 -0.77
N GLN A 287 -0.62 -15.60 -0.93
CA GLN A 287 -1.22 -15.33 -2.23
C GLN A 287 -1.21 -13.83 -2.52
N VAL A 288 -0.90 -13.48 -3.76
CA VAL A 288 -0.88 -12.11 -4.25
C VAL A 288 -1.64 -12.08 -5.55
N ASP A 289 -2.56 -11.12 -5.68
CA ASP A 289 -3.41 -10.97 -6.87
C ASP A 289 -2.59 -10.85 -8.16
N ASN A 290 -3.08 -11.41 -9.26
CA ASN A 290 -2.37 -11.38 -10.55
C ASN A 290 -2.21 -9.95 -11.10
N THR A 291 -3.01 -9.01 -10.64
CA THR A 291 -2.84 -7.58 -10.95
C THR A 291 -1.54 -7.02 -10.38
N LEU A 292 -1.03 -7.60 -9.29
CA LEU A 292 0.27 -7.28 -8.69
C LEU A 292 1.37 -8.27 -9.08
N ARG A 293 1.05 -9.56 -9.19
CA ARG A 293 2.00 -10.65 -9.47
C ARG A 293 2.33 -10.80 -10.95
N SER A 294 1.49 -10.34 -11.87
CA SER A 294 1.67 -10.64 -13.29
C SER A 294 1.58 -9.43 -14.19
N ILE A 295 0.70 -8.47 -13.89
CA ILE A 295 0.44 -7.32 -14.77
C ILE A 295 0.62 -5.97 -14.09
N LEU A 296 1.44 -5.90 -13.03
CA LEU A 296 1.65 -4.68 -12.25
C LEU A 296 1.94 -3.46 -13.17
N PHE A 297 1.11 -2.43 -13.03
CA PHE A 297 1.18 -1.17 -13.79
C PHE A 297 1.04 -1.26 -15.31
N GLN A 298 0.60 -2.40 -15.84
CA GLN A 298 0.42 -2.54 -17.28
C GLN A 298 -0.92 -1.99 -17.74
N VAL A 299 -0.93 -1.48 -18.97
CA VAL A 299 -2.15 -1.16 -19.71
C VAL A 299 -2.40 -2.23 -20.76
N PRO A 300 -3.66 -2.55 -21.09
CA PRO A 300 -3.98 -3.50 -22.15
C PRO A 300 -3.35 -3.11 -23.50
N LYS A 301 -3.02 -4.12 -24.31
CA LYS A 301 -2.49 -3.95 -25.68
C LYS A 301 -3.42 -3.07 -26.53
N PRO A 302 -2.89 -2.27 -27.46
CA PRO A 302 -3.72 -1.57 -28.43
C PRO A 302 -4.53 -2.56 -29.29
N GLY A 303 -5.81 -2.27 -29.53
CA GLY A 303 -6.65 -3.04 -30.45
C GLY A 303 -7.32 -4.29 -29.86
N ILE A 304 -7.37 -4.43 -28.53
CA ILE A 304 -8.26 -5.41 -27.90
C ILE A 304 -9.72 -5.09 -28.29
N PRO A 305 -10.45 -6.01 -28.97
CA PRO A 305 -11.78 -5.74 -29.50
C PRO A 305 -12.83 -5.42 -28.41
N ASP A 306 -12.66 -6.00 -27.23
CA ASP A 306 -13.47 -5.76 -26.04
C ASP A 306 -12.56 -5.70 -24.81
N PRO A 307 -12.21 -4.50 -24.31
CA PRO A 307 -11.36 -4.35 -23.15
C PRO A 307 -11.92 -4.99 -21.88
N THR A 308 -13.24 -5.16 -21.76
CA THR A 308 -13.85 -5.71 -20.53
C THR A 308 -13.33 -7.12 -20.19
N VAL A 309 -12.85 -7.86 -21.19
CA VAL A 309 -12.27 -9.20 -21.02
C VAL A 309 -10.89 -9.21 -20.35
N CYS A 310 -10.26 -8.06 -20.11
CA CYS A 310 -8.88 -8.00 -19.61
C CYS A 310 -8.76 -8.02 -18.08
N GLY A 311 -9.84 -7.72 -17.34
CA GLY A 311 -9.74 -7.42 -15.90
C GLY A 311 -10.91 -7.85 -15.03
N ALA A 312 -11.85 -8.68 -15.51
CA ALA A 312 -12.96 -9.15 -14.68
C ALA A 312 -13.51 -10.52 -15.13
N PRO A 313 -13.82 -11.45 -14.20
CA PRO A 313 -13.40 -11.48 -12.78
C PRO A 313 -11.93 -11.94 -12.64
N VAL A 314 -11.30 -12.39 -13.72
CA VAL A 314 -9.92 -12.88 -13.75
C VAL A 314 -9.15 -12.13 -14.82
N VAL A 315 -7.94 -11.68 -14.47
CA VAL A 315 -7.00 -11.05 -15.41
C VAL A 315 -6.74 -11.99 -16.59
N ASN A 316 -7.06 -11.53 -17.81
CA ASN A 316 -6.77 -12.27 -19.02
C ASN A 316 -5.33 -11.99 -19.50
N PRO A 317 -4.42 -12.99 -19.51
CA PRO A 317 -3.03 -12.80 -19.91
C PRO A 317 -2.84 -12.28 -21.34
N ASP A 318 -3.74 -12.61 -22.26
CA ASP A 318 -3.61 -12.25 -23.69
C ASP A 318 -3.63 -10.72 -23.90
N CYS A 319 -4.24 -9.99 -22.97
CA CYS A 319 -4.34 -8.54 -23.01
C CYS A 319 -3.02 -7.81 -22.75
N PHE A 320 -1.99 -8.45 -22.20
CA PHE A 320 -0.78 -7.77 -21.69
C PHE A 320 0.49 -8.26 -22.37
N THR A 321 1.50 -7.39 -22.48
CA THR A 321 2.69 -7.63 -23.32
C THR A 321 3.84 -8.28 -22.56
N GLY A 322 3.93 -8.08 -21.26
CA GLY A 322 5.01 -8.66 -20.46
C GLY A 322 4.51 -9.15 -19.12
N VAL A 323 5.44 -9.59 -18.28
CA VAL A 323 5.18 -9.89 -16.88
C VAL A 323 5.87 -8.86 -15.99
N SER A 324 5.13 -8.34 -15.02
CA SER A 324 5.64 -7.52 -13.92
C SER A 324 5.14 -8.13 -12.62
N ASP A 325 6.07 -8.67 -11.82
CA ASP A 325 5.76 -9.50 -10.66
C ASP A 325 6.28 -8.82 -9.37
N LEU A 326 5.35 -8.25 -8.60
CA LEU A 326 5.67 -7.53 -7.37
C LEU A 326 6.35 -8.42 -6.31
N PRO A 327 5.84 -9.63 -5.98
CA PRO A 327 6.55 -10.57 -5.11
C PRO A 327 7.97 -10.93 -5.58
N ALA A 328 8.17 -11.18 -6.88
CA ALA A 328 9.50 -11.45 -7.42
C ALA A 328 10.43 -10.23 -7.29
N ILE A 329 9.89 -9.03 -7.50
CA ILE A 329 10.60 -7.76 -7.27
C ILE A 329 10.92 -7.57 -5.78
N ASP A 330 10.03 -7.97 -4.86
CA ASP A 330 10.27 -7.91 -3.41
C ASP A 330 11.42 -8.82 -2.99
N ILE A 331 11.42 -10.06 -3.48
CA ILE A 331 12.49 -11.03 -3.26
C ILE A 331 13.81 -10.51 -3.85
N ALA A 332 13.78 -10.03 -5.10
CA ALA A 332 14.95 -9.48 -5.77
C ALA A 332 15.49 -8.23 -5.06
N ARG A 333 14.60 -7.38 -4.50
CA ARG A 333 14.98 -6.20 -3.72
C ARG A 333 15.61 -6.58 -2.39
N GLY A 334 15.09 -7.60 -1.71
CA GLY A 334 15.74 -8.17 -0.52
C GLY A 334 17.17 -8.62 -0.81
N ARG A 335 17.38 -9.33 -1.93
CA ARG A 335 18.71 -9.77 -2.38
C ARG A 335 19.61 -8.60 -2.77
N ASP A 336 19.08 -7.60 -3.49
CA ASP A 336 19.80 -6.38 -3.86
C ASP A 336 20.32 -5.60 -2.64
N HIS A 337 19.50 -5.51 -1.60
CA HIS A 337 19.82 -4.82 -0.34
C HIS A 337 20.67 -5.67 0.61
N GLY A 338 20.99 -6.92 0.25
CA GLY A 338 21.79 -7.81 1.09
C GLY A 338 21.08 -8.19 2.39
N ILE A 339 19.75 -8.30 2.35
CA ILE A 339 18.97 -8.74 3.51
C ILE A 339 19.38 -10.18 3.86
N PRO A 340 19.62 -10.49 5.15
CA PRO A 340 19.99 -11.84 5.58
C PRO A 340 18.94 -12.89 5.20
N SER A 341 19.34 -14.17 5.24
CA SER A 341 18.39 -15.28 5.16
C SER A 341 17.35 -15.16 6.27
N TYR A 342 16.19 -15.78 6.08
CA TYR A 342 15.12 -15.82 7.07
C TYR A 342 15.62 -16.24 8.47
N ASN A 343 16.37 -17.35 8.56
CA ASN A 343 16.88 -17.84 9.85
C ASN A 343 17.97 -16.93 10.46
N ASP A 344 18.79 -16.27 9.64
CA ASP A 344 19.78 -15.31 10.14
C ASP A 344 19.10 -14.03 10.67
N LEU A 345 18.05 -13.56 9.98
CA LEU A 345 17.27 -12.42 10.44
C LEU A 345 16.51 -12.74 11.73
N ARG A 346 15.96 -13.96 11.86
CA ARG A 346 15.39 -14.45 13.13
C ARG A 346 16.39 -14.36 14.28
N ARG A 347 17.62 -14.86 14.09
CA ARG A 347 18.68 -14.77 15.10
C ARG A 347 19.01 -13.32 15.45
N ALA A 348 19.06 -12.42 14.46
CA ALA A 348 19.31 -10.99 14.68
C ALA A 348 18.21 -10.31 15.52
N TYR A 349 16.99 -10.84 15.48
CA TYR A 349 15.86 -10.40 16.30
C TYR A 349 15.66 -11.24 17.58
N GLY A 350 16.61 -12.10 17.93
CA GLY A 350 16.57 -12.91 19.15
C GLY A 350 15.59 -14.09 19.11
N LEU A 351 15.08 -14.44 17.92
CA LEU A 351 14.16 -15.54 17.70
C LEU A 351 14.92 -16.83 17.38
N ALA A 352 14.38 -17.97 17.83
CA ALA A 352 14.94 -19.28 17.48
C ALA A 352 14.82 -19.54 15.97
N PRO A 353 15.86 -20.09 15.31
CA PRO A 353 15.76 -20.47 13.91
C PRO A 353 14.76 -21.62 13.74
N LYS A 354 14.04 -21.63 12.61
CA LYS A 354 13.16 -22.74 12.23
C LYS A 354 14.01 -23.87 11.63
N THR A 355 13.65 -25.12 11.90
CA THR A 355 14.42 -26.29 11.46
C THR A 355 13.82 -27.01 10.26
N SER A 356 12.57 -26.70 9.93
CA SER A 356 11.84 -27.25 8.80
C SER A 356 10.84 -26.24 8.23
N PHE A 357 10.31 -26.48 7.03
CA PHE A 357 9.25 -25.64 6.48
C PHE A 357 7.91 -25.82 7.21
N ILE A 358 7.70 -26.97 7.87
CA ILE A 358 6.56 -27.19 8.76
C ILE A 358 6.63 -26.23 9.96
N ASP A 359 7.83 -25.99 10.51
CA ASP A 359 7.99 -25.07 11.64
C ASP A 359 7.71 -23.61 11.26
N VAL A 360 7.83 -23.28 9.96
CA VAL A 360 7.50 -21.96 9.39
C VAL A 360 5.99 -21.85 9.22
N THR A 361 5.38 -22.76 8.46
CA THR A 361 3.98 -22.65 8.00
C THR A 361 2.95 -23.19 9.00
N GLY A 362 3.37 -24.01 9.96
CA GLY A 362 2.46 -24.71 10.89
C GLY A 362 1.71 -25.88 10.26
N GLU A 363 2.01 -26.26 9.01
CA GLU A 363 1.30 -27.33 8.30
C GLU A 363 1.77 -28.74 8.69
N ALA A 364 0.93 -29.75 8.49
CA ALA A 364 1.23 -31.12 8.92
C ALA A 364 2.37 -31.82 8.14
N THR A 365 2.73 -31.33 6.95
CA THR A 365 3.73 -31.99 6.08
C THR A 365 4.45 -30.99 5.17
N GLN A 366 5.66 -31.34 4.76
CA GLN A 366 6.45 -30.65 3.72
C GLN A 366 6.74 -31.59 2.53
N ARG A 367 5.83 -32.53 2.28
CA ARG A 367 5.89 -33.50 1.19
C ARG A 367 4.64 -33.34 0.33
N PHE A 368 4.82 -33.36 -0.98
CA PHE A 368 3.70 -33.40 -1.90
C PHE A 368 2.85 -34.67 -1.70
N PRO A 369 1.53 -34.61 -1.97
CA PRO A 369 0.72 -35.81 -2.09
C PRO A 369 1.28 -36.79 -3.14
N PRO A 370 0.93 -38.07 -3.07
CA PRO A 370 1.31 -39.04 -4.09
C PRO A 370 0.91 -38.55 -5.49
N ARG A 371 1.83 -38.70 -6.46
CA ARG A 371 1.70 -38.30 -7.88
C ARG A 371 1.91 -36.82 -8.20
N LEU A 372 1.93 -35.93 -7.21
CA LEU A 372 2.27 -34.52 -7.43
C LEU A 372 3.77 -34.27 -7.20
N ASN A 373 4.30 -33.24 -7.86
CA ASN A 373 5.67 -32.77 -7.69
C ASN A 373 5.75 -31.25 -7.89
N GLY A 374 6.92 -30.65 -7.66
CA GLY A 374 7.08 -29.19 -7.67
C GLY A 374 6.83 -28.50 -9.02
N ASN A 375 6.72 -29.25 -10.12
CA ASN A 375 6.44 -28.74 -11.46
C ASN A 375 5.04 -29.11 -11.96
N ASP A 376 4.19 -29.70 -11.10
CA ASP A 376 2.83 -30.08 -11.46
C ASP A 376 1.88 -28.92 -11.16
N PRO A 377 1.18 -28.33 -12.15
CA PRO A 377 0.25 -27.21 -11.91
C PRO A 377 -0.82 -27.51 -10.87
N ALA A 378 -1.23 -28.78 -10.76
CA ALA A 378 -2.26 -29.21 -9.82
C ALA A 378 -1.86 -29.03 -8.34
N ILE A 379 -0.58 -28.74 -8.03
CA ILE A 379 -0.17 -28.38 -6.67
C ILE A 379 -0.80 -27.09 -6.16
N LEU A 380 -1.29 -26.24 -7.08
CA LEU A 380 -1.93 -24.97 -6.79
C LEU A 380 -3.45 -25.08 -6.73
N ASP A 381 -4.07 -26.17 -7.19
CA ASP A 381 -5.53 -26.29 -7.21
C ASP A 381 -6.12 -26.18 -5.79
N PHE A 382 -7.21 -25.43 -5.64
CA PHE A 382 -7.99 -25.43 -4.40
C PHE A 382 -8.84 -26.69 -4.32
N VAL A 383 -8.72 -27.40 -3.20
CA VAL A 383 -9.56 -28.56 -2.86
C VAL A 383 -10.67 -28.20 -1.88
N GLU A 384 -10.55 -27.05 -1.22
CA GLU A 384 -11.52 -26.50 -0.30
C GLU A 384 -11.47 -24.97 -0.35
N LEU A 385 -12.62 -24.32 -0.40
CA LEU A 385 -12.77 -22.87 -0.22
C LEU A 385 -13.82 -22.64 0.86
N ARG A 386 -13.66 -21.58 1.65
CA ARG A 386 -14.65 -21.19 2.66
C ARG A 386 -14.88 -19.69 2.70
N ASP A 387 -16.12 -19.33 3.03
CA ASP A 387 -16.54 -17.96 3.32
C ASP A 387 -16.06 -17.50 4.72
N ALA A 388 -16.42 -16.27 5.09
CA ALA A 388 -16.08 -15.65 6.38
C ALA A 388 -16.71 -16.35 7.59
N ASP A 389 -17.83 -17.04 7.41
CA ASP A 389 -18.49 -17.82 8.45
C ASP A 389 -17.93 -19.26 8.56
N GLY A 390 -16.99 -19.61 7.67
CA GLY A 390 -16.37 -20.93 7.58
C GLY A 390 -17.19 -21.96 6.81
N THR A 391 -18.24 -21.55 6.10
CA THR A 391 -19.05 -22.41 5.23
C THR A 391 -18.23 -22.86 4.03
N LEU A 392 -18.39 -24.12 3.63
CA LEU A 392 -17.73 -24.64 2.43
C LEU A 392 -18.35 -24.05 1.15
N LEU A 393 -17.50 -23.53 0.29
CA LEU A 393 -17.85 -23.03 -1.04
C LEU A 393 -17.39 -24.04 -2.10
N VAL A 394 -18.12 -24.11 -3.22
CA VAL A 394 -17.78 -25.00 -4.33
C VAL A 394 -16.73 -24.30 -5.21
N PRO A 395 -15.51 -24.84 -5.38
CA PRO A 395 -14.51 -24.21 -6.24
C PRO A 395 -15.02 -23.98 -7.66
N GLY A 396 -14.86 -22.75 -8.17
CA GLY A 396 -15.32 -22.32 -9.49
C GLY A 396 -16.82 -22.03 -9.59
N SER A 397 -17.52 -21.88 -8.46
CA SER A 397 -18.86 -21.27 -8.42
C SER A 397 -18.76 -19.75 -8.28
N ALA A 398 -19.81 -19.03 -8.69
CA ALA A 398 -19.85 -17.57 -8.53
C ALA A 398 -19.74 -17.17 -7.05
N GLU A 399 -20.40 -17.93 -6.16
CA GLU A 399 -20.30 -17.70 -4.71
C GLU A 399 -18.86 -17.87 -4.19
N ALA A 400 -18.09 -18.79 -4.78
CA ALA A 400 -16.68 -18.95 -4.42
C ALA A 400 -15.76 -17.86 -4.98
N GLU A 401 -16.16 -17.21 -6.08
CA GLU A 401 -15.45 -16.06 -6.63
C GLU A 401 -15.67 -14.82 -5.76
N ASP A 402 -16.89 -14.65 -5.24
CA ASP A 402 -17.28 -13.44 -4.49
C ASP A 402 -17.06 -13.53 -2.97
N GLU A 403 -17.26 -14.70 -2.35
CA GLU A 403 -17.35 -14.82 -0.89
C GLU A 403 -16.17 -15.55 -0.23
N ALA A 404 -15.27 -16.16 -1.00
CA ALA A 404 -14.18 -16.96 -0.45
C ALA A 404 -13.13 -16.11 0.27
N VAL A 405 -12.87 -16.42 1.54
CA VAL A 405 -11.82 -15.75 2.34
C VAL A 405 -10.70 -16.67 2.80
N THR A 406 -10.92 -17.99 2.77
CA THR A 406 -9.87 -18.99 3.04
C THR A 406 -9.93 -20.14 2.05
N GLY A 407 -8.79 -20.77 1.79
CA GLY A 407 -8.71 -21.90 0.88
C GLY A 407 -7.62 -22.89 1.24
N ILE A 408 -7.86 -24.18 0.97
CA ILE A 408 -6.88 -25.26 1.11
C ILE A 408 -6.51 -25.73 -0.29
N ARG A 409 -5.21 -25.78 -0.57
CA ARG A 409 -4.68 -26.27 -1.85
C ARG A 409 -4.36 -27.77 -1.80
N SER A 410 -4.29 -28.38 -2.98
CA SER A 410 -3.88 -29.77 -3.18
C SER A 410 -2.53 -30.09 -2.55
N SER A 411 -1.64 -29.11 -2.41
CA SER A 411 -0.36 -29.26 -1.71
C SER A 411 -0.16 -28.20 -0.64
N THR A 412 0.51 -28.59 0.44
CA THR A 412 0.93 -27.68 1.51
C THR A 412 1.94 -26.65 1.01
N LEU A 413 1.89 -25.42 1.54
CA LEU A 413 2.90 -24.39 1.31
C LEU A 413 4.31 -24.89 1.67
N ALA A 414 4.47 -25.63 2.76
CA ALA A 414 5.74 -26.19 3.18
C ALA A 414 6.36 -27.16 2.15
N ALA A 415 5.54 -27.92 1.41
CA ALA A 415 6.02 -28.77 0.32
C ALA A 415 6.51 -27.95 -0.87
N ARG A 416 5.77 -26.89 -1.24
CA ARG A 416 6.14 -25.95 -2.31
C ARG A 416 7.43 -25.19 -1.97
N LEU A 417 7.54 -24.66 -0.76
CA LEU A 417 8.77 -24.03 -0.26
C LEU A 417 9.95 -25.00 -0.24
N LYS A 418 9.75 -26.25 0.17
CA LYS A 418 10.81 -27.27 0.13
C LYS A 418 11.27 -27.56 -1.29
N ALA A 419 10.36 -27.60 -2.26
CA ALA A 419 10.72 -27.79 -3.66
C ALA A 419 11.56 -26.61 -4.21
N ALA A 420 11.15 -25.38 -3.89
CA ALA A 420 11.83 -24.16 -4.35
C ALA A 420 13.18 -23.92 -3.65
N TYR A 421 13.21 -24.04 -2.32
CA TYR A 421 14.36 -23.65 -1.49
C TYR A 421 15.20 -24.80 -0.98
N GLY A 422 14.71 -26.04 -0.96
CA GLY A 422 15.41 -27.24 -0.47
C GLY A 422 15.65 -27.29 1.05
N SER A 423 16.15 -26.20 1.63
CA SER A 423 16.41 -26.01 3.07
C SER A 423 15.89 -24.64 3.51
N VAL A 424 15.34 -24.59 4.72
CA VAL A 424 14.87 -23.36 5.38
C VAL A 424 15.99 -22.33 5.58
N ASP A 425 17.25 -22.76 5.68
CA ASP A 425 18.40 -21.85 5.80
C ASP A 425 18.70 -21.05 4.52
N ARG A 426 18.10 -21.43 3.38
CA ARG A 426 18.20 -20.67 2.12
C ARG A 426 17.01 -19.75 1.87
N LEU A 427 16.01 -19.77 2.75
CA LEU A 427 14.75 -19.03 2.56
C LEU A 427 15.03 -17.52 2.62
N ASP A 428 14.56 -16.79 1.60
CA ASP A 428 14.60 -15.33 1.62
C ASP A 428 13.72 -14.81 2.77
N ALA A 429 14.16 -13.77 3.48
CA ALA A 429 13.45 -13.27 4.66
C ALA A 429 11.99 -12.84 4.37
N PHE A 430 11.75 -12.20 3.23
CA PHE A 430 10.39 -11.82 2.80
C PHE A 430 9.47 -13.04 2.69
N VAL A 431 9.89 -14.05 1.92
CA VAL A 431 9.12 -15.30 1.73
C VAL A 431 8.90 -16.01 3.07
N GLY A 432 9.92 -16.05 3.92
CA GLY A 432 9.79 -16.62 5.25
C GLY A 432 8.76 -15.92 6.12
N MET A 433 8.74 -14.59 6.15
CA MET A 433 7.76 -13.82 6.93
C MET A 433 6.33 -14.02 6.46
N VAL A 434 6.07 -13.91 5.15
CA VAL A 434 4.71 -14.10 4.60
C VAL A 434 4.25 -15.56 4.65
N SER A 435 5.16 -16.50 4.91
CA SER A 435 4.85 -17.92 5.10
C SER A 435 4.71 -18.32 6.57
N GLU A 436 5.02 -17.42 7.51
CA GLU A 436 4.91 -17.73 8.94
C GLU A 436 3.44 -17.82 9.34
N GLN A 437 3.08 -18.87 10.10
CA GLN A 437 1.78 -18.90 10.74
C GLN A 437 1.59 -17.67 11.64
N HIS A 438 0.48 -16.95 11.44
CA HIS A 438 0.16 -15.77 12.23
C HIS A 438 0.01 -16.11 13.73
N LEU A 439 0.57 -15.24 14.57
CA LEU A 439 0.36 -15.31 16.00
C LEU A 439 -1.08 -14.92 16.33
N LYS A 440 -1.64 -15.57 17.36
CA LYS A 440 -3.03 -15.33 17.78
C LYS A 440 -3.26 -13.85 18.09
N GLY A 441 -4.24 -13.25 17.42
CA GLY A 441 -4.63 -11.85 17.63
C GLY A 441 -3.71 -10.85 16.93
N THR A 442 -2.94 -11.29 15.93
CA THR A 442 -2.07 -10.45 15.12
C THR A 442 -2.17 -10.85 13.65
N GLU A 443 -1.86 -9.93 12.75
CA GLU A 443 -1.73 -10.18 11.31
C GLU A 443 -0.32 -10.62 10.90
N PHE A 444 0.49 -11.10 11.85
CA PHE A 444 1.91 -11.35 11.63
C PHE A 444 2.39 -12.66 12.24
N GLY A 445 3.36 -13.28 11.56
CA GLY A 445 4.27 -14.24 12.17
C GLY A 445 5.23 -13.59 13.20
N GLU A 446 5.96 -14.43 13.93
CA GLU A 446 6.92 -14.01 14.96
C GLU A 446 7.97 -12.99 14.46
N LEU A 447 8.53 -13.20 13.26
CA LEU A 447 9.61 -12.36 12.75
C LEU A 447 9.11 -10.99 12.31
N GLN A 448 8.02 -10.96 11.54
CA GLN A 448 7.46 -9.70 11.06
C GLN A 448 6.93 -8.85 12.22
N LEU A 449 6.27 -9.49 13.20
CA LEU A 449 5.83 -8.82 14.43
C LEU A 449 7.01 -8.18 15.19
N ALA A 450 8.12 -8.91 15.34
CA ALA A 450 9.31 -8.39 16.02
C ALA A 450 9.94 -7.20 15.28
N ILE A 451 9.99 -7.25 13.94
CA ILE A 451 10.50 -6.16 13.09
C ILE A 451 9.62 -4.91 13.23
N TRP A 452 8.30 -5.05 13.09
CA TRP A 452 7.38 -3.93 13.21
C TRP A 452 7.39 -3.33 14.62
N THR A 453 7.30 -4.16 15.66
CA THR A 453 7.33 -3.73 17.06
C THR A 453 8.57 -2.91 17.34
N LYS A 454 9.75 -3.39 16.92
CA LYS A 454 11.02 -2.70 17.11
C LYS A 454 11.07 -1.37 16.36
N GLN A 455 10.67 -1.34 15.08
CA GLN A 455 10.75 -0.13 14.27
C GLN A 455 9.78 0.94 14.77
N PHE A 456 8.51 0.61 15.00
CA PHE A 456 7.53 1.58 15.49
C PHE A 456 7.83 2.05 16.92
N ALA A 457 8.36 1.19 17.80
CA ALA A 457 8.87 1.66 19.09
C ALA A 457 10.01 2.68 18.92
N ALA A 458 10.95 2.43 18.02
CA ALA A 458 12.05 3.36 17.75
C ALA A 458 11.58 4.68 17.13
N LEU A 459 10.63 4.63 16.19
CA LEU A 459 10.01 5.81 15.59
C LEU A 459 9.28 6.66 16.62
N ARG A 460 8.60 6.03 17.59
CA ARG A 460 7.91 6.71 18.68
C ARG A 460 8.86 7.32 19.69
N ASP A 461 9.77 6.50 20.21
CA ASP A 461 10.59 6.85 21.36
C ASP A 461 11.76 7.78 20.96
N GLY A 462 12.22 7.69 19.71
CA GLY A 462 13.27 8.53 19.12
C GLY A 462 12.75 9.81 18.43
N ASP A 463 11.44 10.07 18.43
CA ASP A 463 10.88 11.29 17.84
C ASP A 463 10.62 12.38 18.90
N ARG A 464 11.37 13.48 18.78
CA ARG A 464 11.20 14.66 19.64
C ARG A 464 9.87 15.37 19.40
N PHE A 465 9.27 15.19 18.23
CA PHE A 465 7.98 15.78 17.84
C PHE A 465 6.83 14.76 17.90
N TYR A 466 7.02 13.61 18.56
CA TYR A 466 5.94 12.68 18.81
C TYR A 466 4.78 13.37 19.54
N TYR A 467 3.53 13.08 19.17
CA TYR A 467 2.36 13.84 19.61
C TYR A 467 2.19 13.88 21.15
N LEU A 468 2.63 12.85 21.88
CA LEU A 468 2.61 12.86 23.36
C LEU A 468 3.77 13.65 23.99
N ASN A 469 4.79 14.03 23.21
CA ASN A 469 5.94 14.82 23.64
C ASN A 469 5.87 16.28 23.16
N ASP A 470 4.86 16.63 22.37
CA ASP A 470 4.77 17.92 21.72
C ASP A 470 3.90 18.93 22.52
N PRO A 471 4.50 19.85 23.28
CA PRO A 471 3.74 20.81 24.08
C PRO A 471 2.96 21.83 23.24
N ALA A 472 3.31 22.01 21.96
CA ALA A 472 2.62 22.97 21.10
C ALA A 472 1.21 22.50 20.74
N LEU A 473 0.96 21.18 20.69
CA LEU A 473 -0.36 20.63 20.40
C LEU A 473 -1.38 21.04 21.48
N HIS A 474 -0.99 20.97 22.76
CA HIS A 474 -1.83 21.44 23.85
C HIS A 474 -2.10 22.96 23.78
N ALA A 475 -1.08 23.74 23.41
CA ALA A 475 -1.24 25.19 23.22
C ALA A 475 -2.19 25.53 22.06
N ILE A 476 -2.11 24.78 20.94
CA ILE A 476 -3.01 24.91 19.78
C ILE A 476 -4.45 24.58 20.20
N GLU A 477 -4.66 23.49 20.93
CA GLU A 477 -5.98 23.08 21.43
C GLU A 477 -6.61 24.17 22.32
N LEU A 478 -5.85 24.71 23.27
CA LEU A 478 -6.32 25.78 24.16
C LEU A 478 -6.62 27.10 23.43
N ALA A 479 -5.76 27.49 22.49
CA ALA A 479 -5.86 28.77 21.80
C ALA A 479 -6.91 28.78 20.69
N PHE A 480 -7.04 27.68 19.94
CA PHE A 480 -7.79 27.64 18.69
C PHE A 480 -8.89 26.58 18.67
N ARG A 481 -9.02 25.74 19.70
CA ARG A 481 -9.99 24.63 19.75
C ARG A 481 -9.81 23.62 18.61
N ILE A 482 -8.56 23.47 18.14
CA ILE A 482 -8.16 22.46 17.17
C ILE A 482 -7.48 21.32 17.92
N ASP A 483 -8.06 20.13 17.86
CA ASP A 483 -7.52 18.90 18.42
C ASP A 483 -6.98 18.00 17.30
N TYR A 484 -5.98 17.18 17.61
CA TYR A 484 -5.42 16.16 16.72
C TYR A 484 -6.01 14.76 16.98
N ARG A 485 -6.84 14.59 18.02
CA ARG A 485 -7.38 13.29 18.42
C ARG A 485 -8.62 12.90 17.61
N HIS A 486 -8.50 12.96 16.29
CA HIS A 486 -9.51 12.45 15.38
C HIS A 486 -9.15 11.03 14.94
N SER A 487 -10.15 10.17 14.93
CA SER A 487 -10.08 8.89 14.22
C SER A 487 -10.06 9.10 12.70
N LEU A 488 -9.56 8.11 11.96
CA LEU A 488 -9.62 8.17 10.50
C LEU A 488 -11.06 8.27 9.95
N ALA A 489 -12.03 7.65 10.63
CA ALA A 489 -13.46 7.75 10.29
C ALA A 489 -13.99 9.19 10.47
N GLU A 490 -13.59 9.87 11.55
CA GLU A 490 -13.99 11.27 11.79
C GLU A 490 -13.40 12.21 10.75
N ILE A 491 -12.12 12.04 10.37
CA ILE A 491 -11.50 12.82 9.29
C ILE A 491 -12.22 12.55 7.97
N ALA A 492 -12.50 11.28 7.62
CA ALA A 492 -13.27 10.92 6.42
C ALA A 492 -14.65 11.59 6.40
N LYS A 493 -15.33 11.65 7.54
CA LYS A 493 -16.62 12.34 7.68
C LYS A 493 -16.51 13.85 7.50
N LEU A 494 -15.49 14.47 8.09
CA LEU A 494 -15.27 15.93 8.04
C LEU A 494 -14.87 16.40 6.64
N ASP A 495 -14.01 15.65 5.94
CA ASP A 495 -13.35 16.09 4.72
C ASP A 495 -13.81 15.39 3.44
N ALA A 496 -14.50 14.26 3.55
CA ALA A 496 -15.08 13.55 2.41
C ALA A 496 -16.60 13.34 2.52
N GLY A 497 -17.22 13.70 3.65
CA GLY A 497 -18.66 13.59 3.85
C GLY A 497 -19.18 12.15 3.95
N VAL A 498 -18.28 11.17 4.06
CA VAL A 498 -18.62 9.74 4.15
C VAL A 498 -18.65 9.31 5.61
N THR A 499 -19.64 8.51 5.98
CA THR A 499 -19.68 7.88 7.31
C THR A 499 -19.16 6.46 7.18
N LEU A 500 -18.07 6.17 7.91
CA LEU A 500 -17.45 4.86 8.00
C LEU A 500 -17.65 4.30 9.40
N GLN A 501 -17.37 3.01 9.58
CA GLN A 501 -17.33 2.38 10.90
C GLN A 501 -16.31 3.07 11.81
N THR A 502 -16.55 3.00 13.13
CA THR A 502 -15.76 3.76 14.12
C THR A 502 -14.26 3.46 14.03
N ASN A 503 -13.89 2.19 13.87
CA ASN A 503 -12.52 1.77 13.60
C ASN A 503 -12.41 1.19 12.20
N VAL A 504 -11.93 2.00 11.25
CA VAL A 504 -11.83 1.62 9.83
C VAL A 504 -10.81 0.51 9.55
N PHE A 505 -9.96 0.16 10.53
CA PHE A 505 -8.99 -0.94 10.38
C PHE A 505 -9.51 -2.29 10.88
N GLU A 506 -10.72 -2.34 11.46
CA GLU A 506 -11.32 -3.57 11.98
C GLU A 506 -12.64 -3.86 11.27
N ALA A 507 -12.79 -5.11 10.82
CA ALA A 507 -14.04 -5.58 10.23
C ALA A 507 -15.09 -5.87 11.33
N GLY A 508 -16.25 -5.22 11.27
CA GLY A 508 -17.44 -5.63 12.05
C GLY A 508 -17.51 -5.16 13.51
N ALA A 509 -16.91 -4.01 13.84
CA ALA A 509 -17.07 -3.36 15.13
C ALA A 509 -18.10 -2.21 15.07
N ASP A 510 -19.39 -2.54 14.89
CA ASP A 510 -20.53 -1.69 15.25
C ASP A 510 -21.62 -2.51 15.96
#